data_AF-A0A925K372-F1
#
_entry.id   AF-A0A925K372-F1
#
_cell.length_a   1.000
_cell.length_b   1.000
_cell.length_c   1.000
_cell.angle_alpha   90.00
_cell.angle_beta   90.00
_cell.angle_gamma   90.00
#
_symmetry.space_group_name_H-M   'P 1'
#
loop_
_entity.id
_entity.type
_entity.pdbx_description
1 polymer ?
#
loop_
_entity_poly.entity_id
_entity_poly.type
_entity_poly.pdbx_seq_one_letter_code
_entity_poly.pdbx_strand_id
1 'polypeptide(L)' 'LEADRFGLIFTAMAGYNPREAIPFWQRMAAAGDGQKPPQLLSSHPADETRIAQLQKYMSEALKYYKPVR' A
#
# COMPACT_ATOMS: atom_id res chain seq x y z
N LEU A 1 -2.00 -7.31 -4.51
CA LEU A 1 -3.26 -6.90 -3.84
C LEU A 1 -3.47 -7.62 -2.52
N GLU A 2 -3.45 -8.96 -2.47
CA GLU A 2 -3.51 -9.68 -1.19
C GLU A 2 -2.35 -9.30 -0.25
N ALA A 3 -1.13 -9.21 -0.79
CA ALA A 3 0.03 -8.72 -0.05
C ALA A 3 -0.15 -7.30 0.51
N ASP A 4 -0.86 -6.42 -0.20
CA ASP A 4 -1.09 -5.03 0.26
C ASP A 4 -2.04 -5.01 1.46
N ARG A 5 -3.09 -5.84 1.45
CA ARG A 5 -4.01 -6.02 2.58
C ARG A 5 -3.28 -6.51 3.84
N PHE A 6 -2.54 -7.61 3.72
CA PHE A 6 -1.82 -8.17 4.86
C PHE A 6 -0.67 -7.27 5.32
N GLY A 7 0.03 -6.60 4.39
CA GLY A 7 1.05 -5.61 4.72
C GLY A 7 0.52 -4.47 5.58
N LEU A 8 -0.67 -3.93 5.26
CA LEU A 8 -1.32 -2.91 6.09
C LEU A 8 -1.66 -3.43 7.49
N ILE A 9 -2.20 -4.66 7.59
CA ILE A 9 -2.55 -5.28 8.88
C ILE A 9 -1.29 -5.48 9.73
N PHE A 10 -0.22 -6.05 9.17
CA PHE A 10 1.02 -6.30 9.90
C PHE A 10 1.71 -5.00 10.32
N THR A 11 1.71 -3.98 9.46
CA THR A 11 2.20 -2.63 9.78
C THR A 11 1.45 -2.07 10.98
N ALA A 12 0.12 -2.17 10.97
CA ALA A 12 -0.73 -1.71 12.06
C ALA A 12 -0.50 -2.49 13.36
N MET A 13 -0.38 -3.83 13.29
CA MET A 13 -0.08 -4.69 14.44
C MET A 13 1.29 -4.40 15.05
N ALA A 14 2.27 -4.02 14.23
CA ALA A 14 3.59 -3.59 14.66
C ALA A 14 3.59 -2.16 15.25
N GLY A 15 2.44 -1.48 15.24
CA GLY A 15 2.25 -0.14 15.80
C GLY A 15 2.77 1.00 14.92
N TYR A 16 3.07 0.73 13.65
CA TYR A 16 3.31 1.75 12.63
C TYR A 16 1.98 2.23 12.03
N ASN A 17 1.90 3.51 11.66
CA ASN A 17 0.69 4.07 11.05
C ASN A 17 0.48 3.49 9.64
N PRO A 18 -0.55 2.64 9.40
CA PRO A 18 -0.77 2.02 8.09
C PRO A 18 -1.16 3.04 7.01
N ARG A 19 -1.58 4.26 7.38
CA ARG A 19 -1.94 5.33 6.43
C ARG A 19 -0.75 5.79 5.57
N GLU A 20 0.49 5.59 6.03
CA GLU A 20 1.70 5.98 5.29
C GLU A 20 1.92 5.18 4.00
N ALA A 21 1.22 4.04 3.84
CA ALA A 21 1.27 3.25 2.61
C ALA A 21 0.77 4.02 1.38
N ILE A 22 -0.27 4.86 1.53
CA ILE A 22 -0.84 5.62 0.40
C ILE A 22 0.18 6.63 -0.16
N PRO A 23 0.72 7.58 0.63
CA PRO A 23 1.70 8.54 0.11
C PRO A 23 3.00 7.86 -0.35
N PHE A 24 3.40 6.73 0.26
CA PHE A 24 4.49 5.91 -0.26
C PHE A 24 4.24 5.43 -1.70
N TRP A 25 3.08 4.81 -1.94
CA TRP A 25 2.75 4.30 -3.27
C TRP A 25 2.46 5.39 -4.30
N GLN A 26 1.98 6.56 -3.88
CA GLN A 26 1.88 7.74 -4.75
C GLN A 26 3.27 8.21 -5.22
N ARG A 27 4.26 8.28 -4.31
CA ARG A 27 5.65 8.62 -4.69
C ARG A 27 6.26 7.57 -5.61
N MET A 28 6.05 6.29 -5.32
CA MET A 28 6.50 5.18 -6.18
C MET A 28 5.86 5.24 -7.58
N ALA A 29 4.58 5.59 -7.66
CA ALA A 29 3.89 5.75 -8.94
C ALA A 29 4.50 6.90 -9.76
N ALA A 30 4.74 8.06 -9.13
CA ALA A 30 5.34 9.23 -9.77
C ALA A 30 6.80 9.01 -10.21
N ALA A 31 7.59 8.27 -9.41
CA ALA A 31 8.98 7.97 -9.72
C ALA A 31 9.17 7.05 -10.95
N GLY A 32 8.12 6.33 -11.36
CA GLY A 32 8.19 5.38 -12.47
C GLY A 32 7.78 5.94 -13.84
N ASP A 33 7.61 7.26 -14.00
CA ASP A 33 7.28 7.86 -15.30
C ASP A 33 8.46 7.75 -16.29
N GLY A 34 8.32 6.86 -17.28
CA GLY A 34 9.22 6.77 -18.44
C GLY A 34 9.46 5.35 -18.99
N GLN A 35 9.39 4.31 -18.15
CA GLN A 35 9.75 2.92 -18.50
C GLN A 35 8.97 1.88 -17.66
N LYS A 36 7.65 2.01 -17.50
CA LYS A 36 6.87 0.95 -16.83
C LYS A 36 6.54 -0.17 -17.82
N PRO A 37 7.01 -1.40 -17.60
CA PRO A 37 6.54 -2.54 -18.38
C PRO A 37 5.01 -2.69 -18.18
N PRO A 38 4.28 -3.20 -19.19
CA PRO A 38 2.85 -3.50 -19.07
C PRO A 38 2.56 -4.22 -17.75
N GLN A 39 1.45 -3.91 -17.08
CA GLN A 39 1.14 -4.46 -15.74
C GLN A 39 1.19 -5.99 -15.70
N LEU A 40 0.80 -6.66 -16.78
CA LEU A 40 0.88 -8.12 -16.96
C LEU A 40 2.31 -8.68 -16.81
N LEU A 41 3.34 -7.86 -17.06
CA LEU A 41 4.75 -8.22 -17.01
C LEU A 41 5.47 -7.66 -15.76
N SER A 42 4.79 -6.85 -14.96
CA SER A 42 5.37 -6.29 -13.74
C SER A 42 5.20 -7.26 -12.57
N SER A 43 6.29 -7.57 -11.86
CA SER A 43 6.20 -8.30 -10.59
C SER A 43 5.53 -7.46 -9.48
N HIS A 44 5.65 -6.13 -9.55
CA HIS A 44 5.03 -5.20 -8.60
C HIS A 44 4.61 -3.86 -9.24
N PRO A 45 3.59 -3.83 -10.13
CA PRO A 45 3.15 -2.58 -10.75
C PRO A 45 2.55 -1.64 -9.68
N ALA A 46 3.00 -0.40 -9.62
CA ALA A 46 2.33 0.65 -8.86
C ALA A 46 1.26 1.28 -9.75
N ASP A 47 0.02 0.78 -9.64
CA ASP A 47 -1.12 1.27 -10.39
C ASP A 47 -2.13 2.00 -9.48
N GLU A 48 -3.00 2.80 -10.11
CA GLU A 48 -4.12 3.45 -9.43
C GLU A 48 -5.01 2.43 -8.72
N THR A 49 -5.12 1.21 -9.27
CA THR A 49 -5.80 0.07 -8.64
C THR A 49 -5.25 -0.22 -7.24
N ARG A 50 -3.91 -0.28 -7.06
CA ARG A 50 -3.29 -0.53 -5.75
C ARG A 50 -3.68 0.56 -4.77
N ILE A 51 -3.61 1.82 -5.16
CA ILE A 51 -3.98 2.93 -4.27
C ILE A 51 -5.44 2.82 -3.83
N ALA A 52 -6.36 2.52 -4.77
CA ALA A 52 -7.77 2.30 -4.46
C ALA A 52 -7.98 1.11 -3.50
N GLN A 53 -7.24 0.02 -3.67
CA GLN A 53 -7.31 -1.14 -2.77
C GLN A 53 -6.75 -0.82 -1.38
N LEU A 54 -5.63 -0.10 -1.28
CA LEU A 54 -5.08 0.36 -0.01
C LEU A 54 -6.09 1.20 0.77
N GLN A 55 -6.81 2.09 0.08
CA GLN A 55 -7.90 2.87 0.68
C GLN A 55 -9.04 1.98 1.20
N LYS A 56 -9.45 0.96 0.42
CA LYS A 56 -10.48 -0.01 0.81
C LYS A 56 -10.09 -0.80 2.07
N TYR A 57 -8.85 -1.31 2.12
CA TYR A 57 -8.35 -2.10 3.24
C TYR A 57 -7.99 -1.27 4.48
N MET A 58 -7.87 0.05 4.35
CA MET A 58 -7.46 0.93 5.44
C MET A 58 -8.36 0.79 6.68
N SER A 59 -9.68 0.70 6.48
CA SER A 59 -10.65 0.52 7.57
C SER A 59 -10.44 -0.78 8.35
N GLU A 60 -9.97 -1.84 7.69
CA GLU A 60 -9.64 -3.12 8.32
C GLU A 60 -8.33 -3.01 9.10
N ALA A 61 -7.28 -2.49 8.48
CA ALA A 61 -5.97 -2.35 9.10
C ALA A 61 -6.00 -1.47 10.37
N LEU A 62 -6.76 -0.38 10.35
CA LEU A 62 -6.89 0.53 11.49
C LEU A 62 -7.50 -0.13 12.74
N LYS A 63 -8.21 -1.26 12.61
CA LYS A 63 -8.70 -2.02 13.76
C LYS A 63 -7.56 -2.62 14.59
N TYR A 64 -6.42 -2.88 13.96
CA TYR A 64 -5.24 -3.45 14.60
C TYR A 64 -4.21 -2.40 15.04
N TYR A 65 -4.37 -1.15 14.59
CA TYR A 65 -3.40 -0.10 14.83
C TYR A 65 -3.39 0.32 16.30
N LYS A 66 -2.28 -0.01 16.98
CA LYS A 66 -1.97 0.47 18.33
C LYS A 66 -0.60 1.14 18.27
N PRO A 67 -0.52 2.48 18.28
CA PRO A 67 0.76 3.16 18.17
C PRO A 67 1.70 2.71 19.28
N VAL A 68 2.94 2.35 18.93
CA VAL A 68 4.00 2.11 19.90
C VAL A 68 4.26 3.44 20.60
N ARG A 69 4.11 3.48 21.92
CA ARG A 69 4.43 4.64 22.75
C ARG A 69 5.93 4.75 22.98
#